data_AF-A0A139X552-F1
#
_entry.id   AF-A0A139X552-F1
#
_cell.length_a   1.000
_cell.length_b   1.000
_cell.length_c   1.000
_cell.angle_alpha   90.00
_cell.angle_beta   90.00
_cell.angle_gamma   90.00
#
_symmetry.space_group_name_H-M   'P 1'
#
loop_
_entity.id
_entity.type
_entity.pdbx_description
1 polymer ?
#
loop_
_entity_poly.entity_id
_entity_poly.type
_entity_poly.pdbx_seq_one_letter_code
_entity_poly.pdbx_strand_id
1 'polypeptide(L)'
;MHGEQIFYRGGGQFIAKLNEVKIDRNTGFVKPTNGISVHLDPNKVRRFGGAYKIISLPNTLTMIQRGRDPQHYEIVPNEANLLSFEQFNSELGKIQAIKEE
;
A
#
# COMPACT_ATOMS: atom_id res chain seq x y z
N MET A 1 18.36 -2.56 -16.96
CA MET A 1 17.79 -1.21 -16.75
C MET A 1 16.65 -1.35 -15.75
N HIS A 2 16.90 -1.11 -14.46
CA HIS A 2 15.83 -1.07 -13.47
C HIS A 2 15.22 0.32 -13.54
N GLY A 3 14.24 0.50 -14.42
CA GLY A 3 13.38 1.68 -14.37
C GLY A 3 12.71 1.69 -13.00
N GLU A 4 12.70 2.85 -12.35
CA GLU A 4 12.00 3.03 -11.09
C GLU A 4 10.52 2.69 -11.31
N GLN A 5 10.03 1.66 -10.62
CA GLN A 5 8.68 1.16 -10.82
C GLN A 5 7.69 2.10 -10.14
N ILE A 6 6.81 2.72 -10.93
CA ILE A 6 5.84 3.69 -10.44
C ILE A 6 4.57 2.98 -9.99
N PHE A 7 4.10 3.33 -8.79
CA PHE A 7 2.88 2.78 -8.21
C PHE A 7 1.81 3.86 -8.00
N TYR A 8 0.57 3.45 -8.18
CA TYR A 8 -0.60 4.32 -8.10
C TYR A 8 -1.62 3.78 -7.10
N ARG A 9 -2.10 4.66 -6.22
CA ARG A 9 -3.25 4.41 -5.33
C ARG A 9 -4.50 5.06 -5.90
N GLY A 10 -5.62 4.36 -5.81
CA GLY A 10 -6.93 4.93 -6.11
C GLY A 10 -7.45 5.82 -4.99
N GLY A 11 -7.62 7.11 -5.26
CA GLY A 11 -7.98 8.10 -4.23
C GLY A 11 -6.79 8.53 -3.36
N GLY A 12 -6.88 9.73 -2.76
CA GLY A 12 -5.76 10.36 -2.07
C GLY A 12 -5.55 9.95 -0.61
N GLN A 13 -6.34 8.99 -0.11
CA GLN A 13 -6.28 8.55 1.28
C GLN A 13 -5.59 7.19 1.39
N PHE A 14 -4.53 7.16 2.20
CA PHE A 14 -3.76 5.97 2.54
C PHE A 14 -4.20 5.51 3.92
N ILE A 15 -5.32 4.80 3.98
CA ILE A 15 -5.91 4.28 5.21
C ILE A 15 -6.36 2.85 4.93
N ALA A 16 -5.91 1.92 5.76
CA ALA A 16 -6.32 0.53 5.73
C ALA A 16 -7.59 0.33 6.55
N LYS A 17 -8.48 -0.52 6.04
CA LYS A 17 -9.63 -1.05 6.77
C LYS A 17 -9.28 -2.42 7.36
N LEU A 18 -9.96 -2.80 8.44
CA LEU A 18 -9.71 -4.09 9.10
C LEU A 18 -9.94 -5.30 8.18
N ASN A 19 -10.81 -5.19 7.18
CA ASN A 19 -11.07 -6.26 6.22
C ASN A 19 -10.05 -6.34 5.07
N GLU A 20 -9.12 -5.38 4.97
CA GLU A 20 -8.06 -5.34 3.95
C GLU A 20 -6.74 -5.93 4.47
N VAL A 21 -6.59 -6.06 5.80
CA VAL A 21 -5.39 -6.57 6.46
C VAL A 21 -5.66 -7.89 7.17
N LYS A 22 -4.60 -8.62 7.49
CA LYS A 22 -4.66 -9.75 8.43
C LYS A 22 -3.85 -9.39 9.67
N ILE A 23 -4.44 -9.57 10.85
CA ILE A 23 -3.75 -9.37 12.12
C ILE A 23 -3.37 -10.74 12.68
N ASP A 24 -2.11 -10.89 13.10
CA ASP A 24 -1.69 -12.07 13.85
C ASP A 24 -2.29 -12.04 15.25
N ARG A 25 -3.04 -13.08 15.61
CA ARG A 25 -3.75 -13.15 16.89
C ARG A 25 -2.81 -13.33 18.09
N ASN A 26 -1.60 -13.82 17.87
CA ASN A 26 -0.64 -14.04 18.94
C ASN A 26 0.17 -12.78 19.26
N THR A 27 0.47 -11.97 18.24
CA THR A 27 1.32 -10.77 18.40
C THR A 27 0.54 -9.45 18.35
N GLY A 28 -0.67 -9.43 17.78
CA GLY A 28 -1.44 -8.21 17.54
C GLY A 28 -0.94 -7.37 16.36
N PHE A 29 0.05 -7.85 15.59
CA PHE A 29 0.62 -7.12 14.46
C PHE A 29 -0.07 -7.47 13.14
N VAL A 30 -0.09 -6.50 12.23
CA VAL A 30 -0.50 -6.70 10.84
C VAL A 30 0.52 -7.61 10.15
N LYS A 31 0.02 -8.65 9.48
CA LYS A 31 0.83 -9.58 8.71
C LYS A 31 1.31 -8.91 7.42
N PRO A 32 2.56 -9.13 7.00
CA PRO A 32 3.15 -8.56 5.78
C PRO A 32 2.64 -9.29 4.51
N THR A 33 1.36 -9.67 4.47
CA THR A 33 0.77 -10.49 3.41
C THR A 33 -0.42 -9.83 2.74
N ASN A 34 -1.04 -8.85 3.41
CA ASN A 34 -2.25 -8.18 2.96
C ASN A 34 -2.27 -6.71 3.41
N GLY A 35 -2.72 -5.83 2.54
CA GLY A 35 -2.83 -4.41 2.86
C GLY A 35 -3.57 -3.62 1.79
N ILE A 36 -3.22 -2.34 1.62
CA ILE A 36 -3.97 -1.46 0.72
C ILE A 36 -3.50 -1.62 -0.73
N SER A 37 -4.46 -1.71 -1.65
CA SER A 37 -4.18 -1.95 -3.07
C SER A 37 -3.54 -0.74 -3.77
N VAL A 38 -2.50 -1.03 -4.53
CA VAL A 38 -1.86 -0.14 -5.51
C VAL A 38 -1.69 -0.86 -6.83
N HIS A 39 -1.46 -0.12 -7.90
CA HIS A 39 -1.32 -0.67 -9.24
C HIS A 39 -0.23 0.05 -10.02
N LEU A 40 0.36 -0.63 -10.99
CA LEU A 40 1.30 -0.02 -11.95
C LEU A 40 0.63 0.78 -13.07
N ASP A 41 -0.70 0.68 -13.21
CA ASP A 41 -1.48 1.29 -14.27
C ASP A 41 -2.47 2.26 -13.63
N PRO A 42 -2.30 3.58 -13.84
CA PRO A 42 -3.16 4.58 -13.23
C PRO A 42 -4.62 4.44 -13.69
N ASN A 43 -4.87 3.94 -14.90
CA ASN A 43 -6.23 3.78 -15.42
C ASN A 43 -7.04 2.75 -14.61
N LYS A 44 -6.38 1.75 -14.04
CA LYS A 44 -7.04 0.72 -13.20
C LYS A 44 -7.54 1.27 -11.88
N VAL A 45 -6.88 2.31 -11.37
CA VAL A 45 -7.21 2.91 -10.07
C VAL A 45 -7.95 4.23 -10.16
N ARG A 46 -7.93 4.91 -11.32
CA ARG A 46 -8.55 6.24 -11.53
C ARG A 46 -10.03 6.28 -11.14
N ARG A 47 -10.77 5.18 -11.34
CA ARG A 47 -12.18 5.06 -10.94
C ARG A 47 -12.45 5.16 -9.43
N PHE A 48 -11.43 5.02 -8.58
CA PHE A 48 -11.56 5.05 -7.13
C PHE A 48 -11.26 6.44 -6.53
N GLY A 49 -11.59 7.51 -7.25
CA GLY A 49 -11.36 8.89 -6.79
C GLY A 49 -10.08 9.53 -7.35
N GLY A 50 -9.58 9.04 -8.48
CA GLY A 50 -8.34 9.52 -9.12
C GLY A 50 -7.17 8.56 -8.92
N ALA A 51 -6.15 8.70 -9.78
CA ALA A 51 -4.89 7.96 -9.65
C ALA A 51 -3.89 8.84 -8.90
N TYR A 52 -3.34 8.33 -7.80
CA TYR A 52 -2.35 9.04 -7.00
C TYR A 52 -1.01 8.32 -7.10
N LYS A 53 -0.06 8.94 -7.80
CA LYS A 53 1.30 8.45 -7.97
C LYS A 53 2.04 8.58 -6.64
N ILE A 54 2.58 7.47 -6.14
CA ILE A 54 3.37 7.45 -4.91
C ILE A 54 4.76 8.02 -5.22
N ILE A 55 5.17 8.99 -4.40
CA ILE A 55 6.47 9.68 -4.50
C ILE A 55 7.43 9.19 -3.42
N SER A 56 6.91 8.85 -2.23
CA SER A 56 7.73 8.36 -1.13
C SER A 56 6.96 7.36 -0.29
N LEU A 57 7.64 6.28 0.11
CA LEU A 57 7.15 5.22 0.99
C LEU A 57 8.05 5.16 2.24
N PRO A 58 7.49 5.23 3.46
CA PRO A 58 8.23 4.96 4.69
C PRO A 58 8.93 3.60 4.66
N ASN A 59 10.14 3.50 5.24
CA ASN A 59 10.92 2.26 5.27
C ASN A 59 10.28 1.13 6.12
N THR A 60 9.33 1.50 6.98
CA THR A 60 8.47 0.61 7.77
C THR A 60 7.43 -0.11 6.91
N LEU A 61 7.25 0.32 5.67
CA LEU A 61 6.32 -0.23 4.71
C LEU A 61 7.06 -0.82 3.51
N THR A 62 6.42 -1.76 2.83
CA THR A 62 6.89 -2.30 1.55
C THR A 62 5.71 -2.58 0.63
N MET A 63 5.98 -2.85 -0.63
CA MET A 63 4.97 -3.22 -1.63
C MET A 63 5.24 -4.64 -2.11
N ILE A 64 4.21 -5.48 -2.08
CA ILE A 64 4.29 -6.88 -2.54
C ILE A 64 3.30 -7.12 -3.67
N GLN A 65 3.68 -7.94 -4.65
CA GLN A 65 2.75 -8.34 -5.70
C GLN A 65 1.68 -9.24 -5.10
N ARG A 66 0.42 -9.02 -5.48
CA ARG A 66 -0.70 -9.79 -4.95
C ARG A 66 -1.70 -10.19 -6.04
N GLY A 67 -2.00 -11.49 -6.07
CA GLY A 67 -3.03 -12.05 -6.94
C GLY A 67 -2.47 -12.44 -8.31
N ARG A 68 -3.36 -12.62 -9.29
CA ARG A 68 -2.96 -13.08 -10.64
C ARG A 68 -2.51 -11.96 -11.56
N ASP A 69 -2.93 -10.74 -11.27
CA ASP A 69 -2.52 -9.57 -12.03
C ASP A 69 -1.08 -9.19 -11.62
N PRO A 70 -0.08 -9.31 -12.51
CA PRO A 70 1.30 -8.97 -12.19
C PRO A 70 1.49 -7.47 -11.91
N GLN A 71 0.50 -6.63 -12.22
CA GLN A 71 0.54 -5.20 -11.98
C GLN A 71 -0.20 -4.77 -10.70
N HIS A 72 -0.87 -5.70 -10.02
CA HIS A 72 -1.52 -5.45 -8.75
C HIS A 72 -0.60 -5.76 -7.56
N TYR A 73 -0.43 -4.75 -6.71
CA TYR A 73 0.41 -4.80 -5.53
C TYR A 73 -0.37 -4.31 -4.32
N GLU A 74 0.12 -4.65 -3.12
CA GLU A 74 -0.42 -4.14 -1.87
C GLU A 74 0.70 -3.52 -1.04
N ILE A 75 0.43 -2.38 -0.41
CA ILE A 75 1.30 -1.80 0.61
C ILE A 75 1.05 -2.54 1.92
N VAL A 76 2.11 -3.10 2.50
CA VAL A 76 2.09 -3.91 3.71
C VAL A 76 3.18 -3.46 4.69
N PRO A 77 3.13 -3.85 5.98
CA PRO A 77 4.27 -3.66 6.87
C PRO A 77 5.52 -4.36 6.35
N ASN A 78 6.68 -3.76 6.59
CA ASN A 78 7.97 -4.40 6.33
C ASN A 78 8.18 -5.54 7.35
N GLU A 79 8.61 -6.72 6.88
CA GLU A 79 8.85 -7.89 7.74
C GLU A 79 9.88 -7.62 8.85
N ALA A 80 10.84 -6.73 8.59
CA ALA A 80 11.85 -6.33 9.57
C ALA A 80 11.29 -5.46 10.71
N ASN A 81 10.10 -4.87 10.55
CA ASN A 81 9.49 -3.99 11.55
C ASN A 81 7.95 -4.06 11.48
N LEU A 82 7.39 -5.15 12.01
CA LEU A 82 5.94 -5.35 12.04
C LEU A 82 5.23 -4.30 12.92
N LEU A 83 4.03 -3.93 12.50
CA LEU A 83 3.26 -2.82 13.07
C LEU A 83 1.92 -3.31 13.61
N SER A 84 1.42 -2.71 14.69
CA SER A 84 0.01 -2.82 15.05
C SER A 84 -0.87 -2.17 13.96
N PHE A 85 -2.18 -2.43 13.96
CA PHE A 85 -3.08 -1.83 12.98
C PHE A 85 -3.10 -0.28 13.05
N GLU A 86 -2.99 0.29 14.24
CA GLU A 86 -2.90 1.73 14.45
C GLU A 86 -1.59 2.30 13.92
N GLN A 87 -0.47 1.65 14.26
CA GLN A 87 0.86 2.05 13.77
C GLN A 87 0.93 1.94 12.25
N PHE A 88 0.37 0.87 11.66
CA PHE A 88 0.29 0.70 10.22
C PHE A 88 -0.45 1.87 9.55
N ASN A 89 -1.61 2.27 10.08
CA ASN A 89 -2.33 3.44 9.56
C ASN A 89 -1.57 4.76 9.77
N SER A 90 -0.84 4.91 10.88
CA SER A 90 0.03 6.08 11.09
C SER A 90 1.15 6.16 10.05
N GLU A 91 1.79 5.04 9.73
CA GLU A 91 2.82 4.96 8.69
C GLU A 91 2.24 5.18 7.29
N LEU A 92 1.06 4.62 6.99
CA LEU A 92 0.36 4.89 5.74
C LEU A 92 0.08 6.39 5.55
N GLY A 93 -0.27 7.10 6.62
CA GLY A 93 -0.48 8.55 6.60
C GLY A 93 0.78 9.38 6.30
N LYS A 94 1.98 8.77 6.36
CA LYS A 94 3.26 9.42 6.00
C LYS A 94 3.60 9.28 4.52
N ILE A 95 2.82 8.50 3.77
CA ILE A 95 3.03 8.32 2.32
C ILE A 95 2.81 9.66 1.61
N GLN A 96 3.76 10.02 0.76
CA GLN A 96 3.62 11.17 -0.13
C GLN A 96 3.19 10.69 -1.51
N ALA A 97 2.11 11.29 -2.03
CA ALA A 97 1.61 11.00 -3.36
C ALA A 97 1.06 12.26 -4.02
N ILE A 98 1.13 12.28 -5.35
CA ILE A 98 0.57 13.36 -6.18
C ILE A 98 -0.54 12.81 -7.05
N LYS A 99 -1.62 13.57 -7.22
CA LYS A 99 -2.70 13.19 -8.14
C LYS A 99 -2.18 13.30 -9.57
N GLU A 100 -2.33 12.24 -10.35
CA GLU A 100 -2.08 12.23 -11.79
C GLU A 100 -3.36 12.65 -12.51
N GLU A 101 -3.24 13.61 -13.42
CA GLU A 101 -4.36 14.16 -14.20
C GLU A 101 -4.90 13.16 -15.25
#